data_AF-A0A7S0XD84-F1
#
_entry.id   AF-A0A7S0XD84-F1
#
_cell.length_a   1.000
_cell.length_b   1.000
_cell.length_c   1.000
_cell.angle_alpha   90.00
_cell.angle_beta   90.00
_cell.angle_gamma   90.00
#
_symmetry.space_group_name_H-M   'P 1'
#
loop_
_entity.id
_entity.type
_entity.pdbx_description
1 polymer ?
#
loop_
_entity_poly.entity_id
_entity_poly.type
_entity_poly.pdbx_seq_one_letter_code
_entity_poly.pdbx_strand_id
1 'polypeptide(L)'
;MSDAMHRIESQTSGLERVFSLAFYGNAVNEKMLTRCIKTNCVFPFNMLYARPFQTYSMSTGVCMKAGANTGETLVGHADFQLGDNVVQKLHLGNFTFYSRSVVYKERHVFLAPNMFATAYNGGAGSLMFEGTSDYENYMENGNRNMRQKSIFAI
;
A
#
# COMPACT_ATOMS: atom_id res chain seq x y z
N MET A 1 -4.02 15.75 -22.75
CA MET A 1 -2.75 16.51 -22.84
C MET A 1 -2.95 17.92 -23.40
N SER A 2 -3.83 18.11 -24.39
CA SER A 2 -4.19 19.44 -24.94
C SER A 2 -4.80 20.42 -23.90
N ASP A 3 -5.73 19.96 -23.06
CA ASP A 3 -6.40 20.81 -22.04
C ASP A 3 -5.47 21.31 -20.92
N ALA A 4 -4.44 20.54 -20.57
CA ALA A 4 -3.47 20.95 -19.56
C ALA A 4 -2.55 22.07 -20.10
N MET A 5 -2.23 22.01 -21.39
CA MET A 5 -1.41 23.00 -22.06
C MET A 5 -2.15 24.33 -22.22
N HIS A 6 -3.46 24.27 -22.54
CA HIS A 6 -4.31 25.46 -22.68
C HIS A 6 -4.57 26.20 -21.36
N ARG A 7 -4.50 25.51 -20.20
CA ARG A 7 -4.57 26.15 -18.87
C ARG A 7 -3.29 26.91 -18.50
N ILE A 8 -2.12 26.41 -18.88
CA ILE A 8 -0.81 27.01 -18.52
C ILE A 8 -0.59 28.35 -19.24
N GLU A 9 -1.06 28.47 -20.48
CA GLU A 9 -0.94 29.71 -21.27
C GLU A 9 -1.72 30.89 -20.68
N SER A 10 -2.75 30.63 -19.86
CA SER A 10 -3.65 31.69 -19.36
C SER A 10 -3.15 32.43 -18.11
N GLN A 11 -2.08 31.97 -17.43
CA GLN A 11 -1.69 32.50 -16.12
C GLN A 11 -0.20 32.87 -15.95
N THR A 12 0.64 32.78 -16.97
CA THR A 12 2.08 33.12 -16.82
C THR A 12 2.42 34.50 -17.34
N SER A 13 3.05 35.32 -16.49
CA SER A 13 3.56 36.64 -16.86
C SER A 13 4.63 36.52 -17.97
N GLY A 14 4.73 37.49 -18.87
CA GLY A 14 5.72 37.48 -19.95
C GLY A 14 7.17 37.29 -19.44
N LEU A 15 7.46 37.77 -18.23
CA LEU A 15 8.74 37.56 -17.55
C LEU A 15 8.95 36.09 -17.15
N GLU A 16 7.94 35.41 -16.62
CA GLU A 16 8.02 34.00 -16.23
C GLU A 16 8.24 33.10 -17.44
N ARG A 17 7.71 33.48 -18.60
CA ARG A 17 7.95 32.78 -19.87
C ARG A 17 9.40 32.94 -20.36
N VAL A 18 9.98 34.12 -20.21
CA VAL A 18 11.40 34.36 -20.54
C VAL A 18 12.30 33.61 -19.57
N PHE A 19 12.00 33.62 -18.27
CA PHE A 19 12.75 32.86 -17.29
C PHE A 19 12.66 31.36 -17.53
N SER A 20 11.47 30.81 -17.82
CA SER A 20 11.32 29.38 -18.12
C SER A 20 12.03 28.99 -19.41
N LEU A 21 11.98 29.79 -20.47
CA LEU A 21 12.76 29.57 -21.70
C LEU A 21 14.27 29.59 -21.46
N ALA A 22 14.77 30.54 -20.66
CA ALA A 22 16.18 30.57 -20.27
C ALA A 22 16.55 29.35 -19.44
N PHE A 23 15.65 28.87 -18.57
CA PHE A 23 15.87 27.71 -17.74
C PHE A 23 15.90 26.40 -18.55
N TYR A 24 14.97 26.22 -19.49
CA TYR A 24 14.90 25.07 -20.40
C TYR A 24 15.96 25.10 -21.50
N GLY A 25 16.43 26.29 -21.90
CA GLY A 25 17.46 26.45 -22.93
C GLY A 25 18.88 26.09 -22.48
N ASN A 26 19.10 25.92 -21.18
CA ASN A 26 20.38 25.48 -20.65
C ASN A 26 20.50 23.94 -20.74
N ALA A 27 21.55 23.46 -21.40
CA ALA A 27 21.88 22.04 -21.39
C ALA A 27 22.15 21.57 -19.94
N VAL A 28 21.54 20.43 -19.58
CA VAL A 28 21.71 19.81 -18.27
C VAL A 28 23.13 19.26 -18.17
N ASN A 29 24.00 20.02 -17.50
CA ASN A 29 25.40 19.69 -17.26
C ASN A 29 25.69 19.70 -15.76
N GLU A 30 26.71 18.95 -15.31
CA GLU A 30 27.13 18.91 -13.89
C GLU A 30 27.33 20.32 -13.31
N LYS A 31 28.05 21.19 -14.03
CA LYS A 31 28.30 22.58 -13.63
C LYS A 31 27.02 23.40 -13.43
N MET A 32 25.99 23.14 -14.23
CA MET A 32 24.70 23.81 -14.13
C MET A 32 23.93 23.31 -12.89
N LEU A 33 23.96 22.00 -12.63
CA LEU A 33 23.36 21.39 -11.43
C LEU A 33 24.02 21.91 -10.15
N THR A 34 25.36 21.94 -10.09
CA THR A 34 26.09 22.49 -8.93
C THR A 34 25.76 23.97 -8.72
N ARG A 35 25.57 24.74 -9.80
CA ARG A 35 25.17 26.14 -9.71
C ARG A 35 23.77 26.26 -9.13
N CYS A 36 22.80 25.47 -9.61
CA CYS A 36 21.43 25.49 -9.09
C CYS A 36 21.39 25.14 -7.60
N ILE A 37 22.18 24.16 -7.14
CA ILE A 37 22.32 23.81 -5.72
C ILE A 37 22.88 25.00 -4.91
N LYS A 38 23.95 25.63 -5.39
CA LYS A 38 24.58 26.78 -4.71
C LYS A 38 23.66 28.00 -4.63
N THR A 39 22.85 28.23 -5.66
CA THR A 39 21.92 29.37 -5.72
C THR A 39 20.53 29.04 -5.18
N ASN A 40 20.33 27.84 -4.62
CA ASN A 40 19.05 27.34 -4.13
C ASN A 40 17.90 27.50 -5.15
N CYS A 41 18.19 27.20 -6.41
CA CYS A 41 17.23 27.28 -7.52
C CYS A 41 16.68 25.89 -7.85
N VAL A 42 15.39 25.81 -8.19
CA VAL A 42 14.69 24.56 -8.55
C VAL A 42 15.29 23.98 -9.83
N PHE A 43 15.34 22.66 -10.00
CA PHE A 43 15.84 22.03 -11.23
C PHE A 43 14.82 22.11 -12.38
N PRO A 44 15.25 22.23 -13.66
CA PRO A 44 14.36 22.33 -14.82
C PRO A 44 13.67 21.02 -15.20
N PHE A 45 13.93 19.94 -14.46
CA PHE A 45 13.37 18.62 -14.68
C PHE A 45 12.96 17.99 -13.36
N ASN A 46 11.96 17.13 -13.43
CA ASN A 46 11.59 16.24 -12.33
C ASN A 46 12.10 14.85 -12.66
N MET A 47 12.60 14.14 -11.66
CA MET A 47 12.97 12.73 -11.79
C MET A 47 11.94 11.88 -11.04
N LEU A 48 11.29 10.96 -11.76
CA LEU A 48 10.48 9.93 -11.15
C LEU A 48 11.36 8.71 -10.91
N TYR A 49 11.65 8.41 -9.64
CA TYR A 49 12.37 7.21 -9.27
C TYR A 49 11.37 6.07 -9.04
N ALA A 50 11.32 5.12 -9.97
CA ALA A 50 10.64 3.86 -9.72
C ALA A 50 11.58 2.95 -8.92
N ARG A 51 11.11 2.37 -7.80
CA ARG A 51 11.84 1.31 -7.10
C ARG A 51 11.38 -0.05 -7.64
N PRO A 52 12.12 -0.69 -8.57
CA PRO A 52 11.82 -2.06 -8.95
C PRO A 52 12.03 -2.97 -7.73
N PHE A 53 11.18 -3.98 -7.56
CA PHE A 53 11.25 -4.99 -6.49
C PHE A 53 10.71 -4.60 -5.11
N GLN A 54 9.89 -3.55 -5.00
CA GLN A 54 9.05 -3.39 -3.81
C GLN A 54 7.98 -4.49 -3.74
N THR A 55 8.04 -5.32 -2.71
CA THR A 55 7.15 -6.45 -2.50
C THR A 55 6.32 -6.25 -1.24
N TYR A 56 5.02 -6.47 -1.37
CA TYR A 56 4.06 -6.37 -0.28
C TYR A 56 3.22 -7.63 -0.23
N SER A 57 2.93 -8.10 0.98
CA SER A 57 1.89 -9.09 1.20
C SER A 57 0.55 -8.37 1.12
N MET A 58 -0.27 -8.82 0.17
CA MET A 58 -1.56 -8.22 -0.10
C MET A 58 -2.68 -9.15 0.37
N SER A 59 -3.64 -8.60 1.08
CA SER A 59 -4.82 -9.31 1.55
C SER A 59 -5.97 -9.20 0.57
N THR A 60 -6.73 -10.29 0.47
CA THR A 60 -7.95 -10.41 -0.33
C THR A 60 -9.15 -9.98 0.49
N GLY A 61 -9.96 -9.08 -0.06
CA GLY A 61 -11.25 -8.72 0.52
C GLY A 61 -12.36 -9.65 0.02
N VAL A 62 -13.36 -9.89 0.86
CA VAL A 62 -14.61 -10.55 0.44
C VAL A 62 -15.67 -9.46 0.27
N CYS A 63 -16.02 -9.17 -0.97
CA CYS A 63 -17.09 -8.24 -1.30
C CYS A 63 -18.39 -9.03 -1.47
N MET A 64 -19.45 -8.61 -0.80
CA MET A 64 -20.75 -9.28 -0.86
C MET A 64 -21.88 -8.27 -1.06
N LYS A 65 -22.89 -8.67 -1.83
CA LYS A 65 -24.14 -7.91 -1.90
C LYS A 65 -24.83 -7.96 -0.54
N ALA A 66 -25.27 -6.81 -0.02
CA ALA A 66 -25.97 -6.77 1.26
C ALA A 66 -27.34 -7.48 1.20
N GLY A 67 -27.70 -8.15 2.29
CA GLY A 67 -29.02 -8.75 2.51
C GLY A 67 -29.03 -10.29 2.58
N ALA A 68 -30.12 -10.84 3.11
CA ALA A 68 -30.32 -12.28 3.33
C ALA A 68 -30.26 -13.13 2.06
N ASN A 69 -30.44 -12.51 0.88
CA ASN A 69 -30.33 -13.20 -0.41
C ASN A 69 -28.90 -13.66 -0.76
N THR A 70 -27.88 -13.11 -0.11
CA THR A 70 -26.47 -13.50 -0.33
C THR A 70 -26.08 -14.64 0.58
N GLY A 71 -26.39 -14.50 1.85
CA GLY A 71 -26.15 -15.50 2.88
C GLY A 71 -26.58 -14.94 4.22
N GLU A 72 -26.79 -15.83 5.17
CA GLU A 72 -27.13 -15.47 6.54
C GLU A 72 -26.49 -16.43 7.53
N THR A 73 -26.38 -16.01 8.78
CA THR A 73 -25.95 -16.87 9.87
C THR A 73 -27.18 -17.55 10.44
N LEU A 74 -27.33 -18.82 10.09
CA LEU A 74 -28.40 -19.66 10.60
C LEU A 74 -28.07 -20.09 12.02
N VAL A 75 -29.04 -19.91 12.90
CA VAL A 75 -28.98 -20.35 14.29
C VAL A 75 -29.87 -21.59 14.40
N GLY A 76 -29.25 -22.71 14.78
CA GLY A 76 -29.95 -23.96 15.05
C GLY A 76 -30.65 -23.91 16.41
N HIS A 77 -31.20 -25.05 16.81
CA HIS A 77 -31.82 -25.16 18.13
C HIS A 77 -30.83 -24.78 19.22
N ALA A 78 -31.23 -23.82 20.07
CA ALA A 78 -30.50 -23.45 21.27
C ALA A 78 -31.18 -24.14 22.45
N ASP A 79 -30.39 -24.87 23.23
CA ASP A 79 -30.86 -25.58 24.42
C ASP A 79 -30.12 -25.06 25.66
N PHE A 80 -30.87 -24.88 26.74
CA PHE A 80 -30.34 -24.45 28.03
C PHE A 80 -30.74 -25.46 29.09
N GLN A 81 -29.76 -26.20 29.58
CA GLN A 81 -29.96 -27.20 30.63
C GLN A 81 -29.48 -26.62 31.95
N LEU A 82 -30.38 -26.53 32.92
CA LEU A 82 -30.09 -26.07 34.26
C LEU A 82 -30.15 -27.26 35.22
N GLY A 83 -29.10 -27.44 36.02
CA GLY A 83 -29.02 -28.47 37.04
C GLY A 83 -28.46 -27.94 38.35
N ASP A 84 -28.93 -28.50 39.45
CA ASP A 84 -28.63 -27.98 40.78
C ASP A 84 -27.70 -28.92 41.54
N ASN A 85 -26.60 -28.37 42.07
CA ASN A 85 -25.79 -29.03 43.06
C ASN A 85 -26.16 -28.52 44.46
N VAL A 86 -26.99 -29.28 45.18
CA VAL A 86 -27.52 -28.94 46.51
C VAL A 86 -26.42 -28.83 47.57
N VAL A 87 -25.36 -29.65 47.47
CA VAL A 87 -24.26 -29.67 48.45
C VAL A 87 -23.43 -28.39 48.37
N GLN A 88 -23.21 -27.89 47.15
CA GLN A 88 -22.43 -26.68 46.92
C GLN A 88 -23.30 -25.42 46.77
N LYS A 89 -24.63 -25.56 46.84
CA LYS A 89 -25.60 -24.47 46.62
C LYS A 89 -25.35 -23.73 45.29
N LEU A 90 -25.06 -24.49 44.22
CA LEU A 90 -24.69 -23.95 42.92
C LEU A 90 -25.70 -24.41 41.86
N HIS A 91 -26.17 -23.49 41.03
CA HIS A 91 -26.91 -23.78 39.79
C HIS A 91 -25.91 -23.81 38.62
N LEU A 92 -25.82 -24.95 37.93
CA LEU A 92 -25.03 -25.12 36.73
C LEU A 92 -25.94 -24.99 35.51
N GLY A 93 -25.71 -23.98 34.70
CA GLY A 93 -26.41 -23.79 33.42
C GLY A 93 -25.49 -24.11 32.25
N ASN A 94 -25.83 -25.13 31.45
CA ASN A 94 -25.16 -25.44 30.19
C ASN A 94 -25.99 -24.89 29.04
N PHE A 95 -25.45 -23.87 28.37
CA PHE A 95 -26.01 -23.31 27.16
C PHE A 95 -25.32 -23.89 25.93
N THR A 96 -26.07 -24.63 25.11
CA THR A 96 -25.57 -25.13 23.82
C THR A 96 -26.29 -24.40 22.69
N PHE A 97 -25.53 -23.71 21.85
CA PHE A 97 -26.06 -23.10 20.64
C PHE A 97 -25.26 -23.54 19.41
N TYR A 98 -25.97 -23.82 18.32
CA TYR A 98 -25.36 -24.11 17.02
C TYR A 98 -25.55 -22.91 16.11
N SER A 99 -24.48 -22.39 15.53
CA SER A 99 -24.56 -21.37 14.50
C SER A 99 -23.66 -21.72 13.32
N ARG A 100 -24.14 -21.50 12.10
CA ARG A 100 -23.36 -21.64 10.87
C ARG A 100 -23.75 -20.54 9.88
N SER A 101 -22.76 -19.90 9.29
CA SER A 101 -22.97 -18.95 8.20
C SER A 101 -22.98 -19.69 6.87
N VAL A 102 -24.06 -19.51 6.11
CA VAL A 102 -24.25 -20.16 4.80
C VAL A 102 -24.41 -19.11 3.73
N VAL A 103 -23.71 -19.27 2.62
CA VAL A 103 -23.87 -18.46 1.40
C VAL A 103 -24.84 -19.19 0.48
N TYR A 104 -25.98 -18.57 0.18
CA TYR A 104 -27.02 -19.17 -0.66
C TYR A 104 -26.74 -19.00 -2.15
N LYS A 105 -26.11 -17.89 -2.53
CA LYS A 105 -25.85 -17.54 -3.94
C LYS A 105 -24.41 -17.10 -4.10
N GLU A 106 -23.61 -17.97 -4.71
CA GLU A 106 -22.19 -17.70 -4.99
C GLU A 106 -21.99 -16.45 -5.85
N ARG A 107 -22.90 -16.19 -6.81
CA ARG A 107 -22.83 -15.00 -7.69
C ARG A 107 -22.93 -13.67 -6.93
N HIS A 108 -23.33 -13.67 -5.66
CA HIS A 108 -23.40 -12.46 -4.83
C HIS A 108 -22.15 -12.25 -3.97
N VAL A 109 -21.17 -13.15 -4.03
CA VAL A 109 -19.90 -13.06 -3.31
C VAL A 109 -18.77 -12.96 -4.33
N PHE A 110 -17.89 -12.00 -4.13
CA PHE A 110 -16.71 -11.79 -4.96
C PHE A 110 -15.47 -11.68 -4.09
N LEU A 111 -14.44 -12.42 -4.45
CA LEU A 111 -13.12 -12.27 -3.85
C LEU A 111 -12.39 -11.17 -4.62
N ALA A 112 -12.08 -10.08 -3.95
CA ALA A 112 -11.31 -8.99 -4.51
C ALA A 112 -9.84 -9.17 -4.07
N PRO A 113 -8.99 -9.76 -4.93
CA PRO A 113 -7.60 -10.01 -4.59
C PRO A 113 -6.84 -8.70 -4.48
N ASN A 114 -5.81 -8.71 -3.62
CA ASN A 114 -4.84 -7.63 -3.48
C ASN A 114 -5.43 -6.25 -3.12
N MET A 115 -6.47 -6.21 -2.28
CA MET A 115 -7.13 -4.95 -1.90
C MET A 115 -6.35 -4.14 -0.85
N PHE A 116 -5.61 -4.80 0.04
CA PHE A 116 -4.97 -4.13 1.17
C PHE A 116 -3.57 -4.68 1.42
N ALA A 117 -2.57 -3.81 1.57
CA ALA A 117 -1.22 -4.23 1.94
C ALA A 117 -1.16 -4.50 3.45
N THR A 118 -1.03 -5.77 3.85
CA THR A 118 -0.97 -6.16 5.27
C THR A 118 0.44 -6.17 5.82
N ALA A 119 1.41 -6.52 5.00
CA ALA A 119 2.81 -6.49 5.40
C ALA A 119 3.68 -6.01 4.25
N TYR A 120 4.71 -5.25 4.62
CA TYR A 120 5.83 -4.99 3.74
C TYR A 120 6.76 -6.21 3.78
N ASN A 121 7.02 -6.77 2.61
CA ASN A 121 7.94 -7.87 2.48
C ASN A 121 9.33 -7.28 2.24
N GLY A 122 9.56 -6.52 1.15
CA GLY A 122 10.90 -6.04 0.74
C GLY A 122 10.98 -4.89 -0.26
N GLY A 123 12.19 -4.32 -0.42
CA GLY A 123 12.50 -3.26 -1.41
C GLY A 123 12.30 -1.78 -0.98
N ALA A 124 11.81 -1.50 0.21
CA ALA A 124 11.61 -0.17 0.83
C ALA A 124 12.64 0.19 1.92
N GLY A 125 13.85 -0.39 1.90
CA GLY A 125 14.93 0.03 2.81
C GLY A 125 15.22 1.53 2.70
N SER A 126 15.49 2.18 3.84
CA SER A 126 15.73 3.63 3.95
C SER A 126 17.22 4.00 4.02
N LEU A 127 18.11 3.04 3.80
CA LEU A 127 19.56 3.22 3.86
C LEU A 127 20.18 2.96 2.49
N MET A 128 21.10 3.84 2.06
CA MET A 128 21.82 3.69 0.79
C MET A 128 22.91 2.64 0.91
N PHE A 129 23.30 2.03 -0.22
CA PHE A 129 24.50 1.22 -0.29
C PHE A 129 25.74 2.07 0.00
N GLU A 130 26.57 1.63 0.95
CA GLU A 130 27.81 2.32 1.31
C GLU A 130 29.02 1.79 0.53
N GLY A 131 28.95 0.55 0.02
CA GLY A 131 30.05 -0.06 -0.72
C GLY A 131 29.66 -1.34 -1.46
N THR A 132 30.64 -1.94 -2.14
CA THR A 132 30.47 -3.14 -2.99
C THR A 132 29.91 -4.34 -2.23
N SER A 133 30.28 -4.49 -0.95
CA SER A 133 29.77 -5.57 -0.11
C SER A 133 28.26 -5.50 0.09
N ASP A 134 27.67 -4.30 0.18
CA ASP A 134 26.22 -4.14 0.35
C ASP A 134 25.48 -4.56 -0.93
N TYR A 135 26.10 -4.33 -2.10
CA TYR A 135 25.57 -4.75 -3.39
C TYR A 135 25.64 -6.28 -3.57
N GLU A 136 26.76 -6.90 -3.23
CA GLU A 136 26.93 -8.36 -3.26
C GLU A 136 25.93 -9.04 -2.31
N ASN A 137 25.78 -8.52 -1.10
CA ASN A 137 24.80 -9.01 -0.14
C ASN A 137 23.36 -8.87 -0.63
N TYR A 138 23.02 -7.80 -1.36
CA TYR A 138 21.70 -7.62 -1.96
C TYR A 138 21.44 -8.64 -3.08
N MET A 139 22.43 -8.92 -3.92
CA MET A 139 22.35 -9.92 -4.99
C MET A 139 22.21 -11.35 -4.43
N GLU A 140 22.95 -11.68 -3.38
CA GLU A 140 22.93 -13.01 -2.76
C GLU A 140 21.68 -13.25 -1.90
N ASN A 141 21.21 -12.22 -1.18
CA ASN A 141 20.11 -12.35 -0.21
C ASN A 141 18.76 -11.84 -0.70
N GLY A 142 18.62 -11.57 -2.00
CA GLY A 142 17.50 -10.83 -2.60
C GLY A 142 16.07 -11.33 -2.29
N ASN A 143 15.92 -12.51 -1.69
CA ASN A 143 14.63 -13.04 -1.24
C ASN A 143 14.59 -13.49 0.25
N ARG A 144 15.72 -13.44 0.96
CA ARG A 144 15.85 -13.92 2.35
C ARG A 144 15.89 -12.80 3.38
N ASN A 145 16.46 -11.65 3.02
CA ASN A 145 16.55 -10.50 3.92
C ASN A 145 16.10 -9.23 3.22
N MET A 146 14.82 -8.93 3.39
CA MET A 146 14.13 -7.90 2.64
C MET A 146 14.18 -6.50 3.30
N ARG A 147 14.87 -6.38 4.44
CA ARG A 147 15.13 -5.13 5.17
C ARG A 147 16.52 -4.55 4.90
N GLN A 148 17.18 -4.98 3.82
CA GLN A 148 18.52 -4.52 3.49
C GLN A 148 18.53 -3.07 2.96
N LYS A 149 19.74 -2.50 2.93
CA LYS A 149 20.03 -1.24 2.24
C LYS A 149 19.58 -1.33 0.78
N SER A 150 19.38 -0.19 0.14
CA SER A 150 18.94 -0.13 -1.24
C SER A 150 19.78 0.86 -2.03
N ILE A 151 19.83 0.69 -3.34
CA ILE A 151 20.52 1.62 -4.24
C ILE A 151 19.92 3.03 -4.20
N PHE A 152 18.66 3.16 -3.79
CA PHE A 152 17.97 4.43 -3.64
C PHE A 152 17.30 4.51 -2.27
N ALA A 153 17.93 5.16 -1.29
CA ALA A 153 17.28 5.54 -0.03
C ALA A 153 16.57 6.89 -0.16
N ILE A 154 15.32 6.91 0.29
CA ILE A 154 14.49 8.10 0.52
C ILE A 154 13.93 7.95 1.94
#